data_AF-A0A6C1QDY0-F1
#
_entry.id   AF-A0A6C1QDY0-F1
#
_cell.length_a   1.000
_cell.length_b   1.000
_cell.length_c   1.000
_cell.angle_alpha   90.00
_cell.angle_beta   90.00
_cell.angle_gamma   90.00
#
_symmetry.space_group_name_H-M   'P 1'
#
loop_
_entity.id
_entity.type
_entity.pdbx_description
1 polymer ?
#
loop_
_entity_poly.entity_id
_entity_poly.type
_entity_poly.pdbx_seq_one_letter_code
_entity_poly.pdbx_strand_id
1 'polypeptide(L)'
;STLKGFTPINNVYQLKGRTFVLPGLSQEMMDVSDIRPVPYFAWCFGTDNNSEEQISRLLQEIRTLEPMSGRLMHPMQGVGPGKILNHHIMRVSETPRFRIALVEHNNQLKHVVIDKKEEKTHVFHTFKEGVVLPGSFYLNHDFAIDFYPGMHHNPVSEERRERFKSYYPEFPDELFDRLSSSFKPEILSDADRKILNNHDEMSDNPVLVVYKFRE
;
A
#
# COMPACT_ATOMS: atom_id res chain seq x y z
N SER A 1 -15.53 -17.57 13.99
CA SER A 1 -15.06 -16.60 13.00
C SER A 1 -13.74 -16.04 13.51
N THR A 2 -12.62 -16.28 12.81
CA THR A 2 -11.28 -15.83 13.21
C THR A 2 -10.85 -14.56 12.47
N LEU A 3 -11.41 -14.31 11.29
CA LEU A 3 -11.14 -13.11 10.54
C LEU A 3 -12.18 -12.05 10.90
N LYS A 4 -11.74 -11.06 11.68
CA LYS A 4 -12.33 -9.73 11.57
C LYS A 4 -11.70 -9.17 10.29
N GLY A 5 -12.37 -9.49 9.18
CA GLY A 5 -12.09 -9.37 7.75
C GLY A 5 -10.97 -8.51 7.12
N PHE A 6 -11.13 -8.36 5.80
CA PHE A 6 -10.13 -7.87 4.86
C PHE A 6 -10.83 -7.82 3.49
N THR A 7 -10.83 -6.68 2.80
CA THR A 7 -11.37 -6.59 1.42
C THR A 7 -10.21 -6.34 0.47
N PRO A 8 -9.83 -7.32 -0.36
CA PRO A 8 -8.79 -7.13 -1.36
C PRO A 8 -9.23 -6.08 -2.39
N ILE A 9 -8.34 -5.14 -2.71
CA ILE A 9 -8.62 -4.05 -3.64
C ILE A 9 -7.97 -4.38 -4.99
N ASN A 10 -8.70 -4.11 -6.08
CA ASN A 10 -8.14 -4.16 -7.42
C ASN A 10 -7.14 -3.02 -7.59
N ASN A 11 -5.94 -3.33 -8.09
CA ASN A 11 -4.95 -2.31 -8.37
C ASN A 11 -4.90 -2.00 -9.85
N VAL A 12 -5.06 -0.73 -10.21
CA VAL A 12 -5.08 -0.27 -11.60
C VAL A 12 -3.96 0.75 -11.81
N TYR A 13 -3.23 0.62 -12.90
CA TYR A 13 -2.28 1.64 -13.36
C TYR A 13 -2.26 1.73 -14.89
N GLN A 14 -1.68 2.81 -15.41
CA GLN A 14 -1.49 3.00 -16.84
C GLN A 14 0.00 3.11 -17.18
N LEU A 15 0.40 2.51 -18.31
CA LEU A 15 1.76 2.59 -18.82
C LEU A 15 1.71 2.62 -20.36
N LYS A 16 2.30 3.65 -20.96
CA LYS A 16 2.38 3.83 -22.43
C LYS A 16 1.01 3.71 -23.13
N GLY A 17 -0.03 4.31 -22.55
CA GLY A 17 -1.39 4.29 -23.10
C GLY A 17 -2.16 2.98 -22.89
N ARG A 18 -1.58 2.01 -22.18
CA ARG A 18 -2.23 0.74 -21.83
C ARG A 18 -2.66 0.75 -20.36
N THR A 19 -3.74 0.07 -20.05
CA THR A 19 -4.31 -0.05 -18.69
C THR A 19 -4.12 -1.46 -18.17
N PHE A 20 -3.52 -1.57 -17.00
CA PHE A 20 -3.21 -2.84 -16.34
C PHE A 20 -3.95 -2.94 -15.02
N VAL A 21 -4.44 -4.13 -14.71
CA VAL A 21 -5.18 -4.44 -13.49
C VAL A 21 -4.57 -5.66 -12.81
N LEU A 22 -4.33 -5.56 -11.51
CA LEU A 22 -4.18 -6.71 -10.63
C LEU A 22 -5.53 -6.97 -9.95
N PRO A 23 -6.24 -8.04 -10.30
CA PRO A 23 -7.44 -8.44 -9.57
C PRO A 23 -7.11 -8.71 -8.10
N GLY A 24 -8.03 -8.40 -7.20
CA GLY A 24 -7.87 -8.69 -5.78
C GLY A 24 -7.52 -10.17 -5.52
N LEU A 25 -6.53 -10.41 -4.66
CA LEU A 25 -5.97 -11.74 -4.32
C LEU A 25 -5.22 -12.46 -5.45
N SER A 26 -5.20 -11.91 -6.66
CA SER A 26 -4.41 -12.45 -7.76
C SER A 26 -2.92 -12.15 -7.59
N GLN A 27 -2.11 -12.97 -8.23
CA GLN A 27 -0.69 -12.70 -8.49
C GLN A 27 -0.46 -12.28 -9.94
N GLU A 28 -1.44 -12.48 -10.81
CA GLU A 28 -1.38 -12.20 -12.24
C GLU A 28 -1.98 -10.83 -12.57
N MET A 29 -1.12 -9.98 -13.15
CA MET A 29 -1.46 -8.73 -13.79
C MET A 29 -2.10 -9.02 -15.15
N MET A 30 -3.22 -8.35 -15.40
CA MET A 30 -3.93 -8.39 -16.67
C MET A 30 -3.78 -7.05 -17.38
N ASP A 31 -3.52 -7.10 -18.68
CA ASP A 31 -3.73 -5.96 -19.57
C ASP A 31 -5.18 -5.95 -20.01
N VAL A 32 -5.89 -4.86 -19.71
CA VAL A 32 -7.32 -4.69 -19.96
C VAL A 32 -7.59 -3.55 -20.95
N SER A 33 -6.57 -3.16 -21.73
CA SER A 33 -6.69 -2.06 -22.70
C SER A 33 -7.64 -2.39 -23.85
N ASP A 34 -7.76 -3.68 -24.17
CA ASP A 34 -8.56 -4.21 -25.26
C ASP A 34 -9.81 -4.95 -24.71
N ILE A 35 -10.76 -5.28 -25.58
CA ILE A 35 -12.04 -5.95 -25.20
C ILE A 35 -11.80 -7.25 -24.41
N ARG A 36 -10.73 -7.97 -24.73
CA ARG A 36 -10.36 -9.22 -24.06
C ARG A 36 -9.13 -8.98 -23.20
N PRO A 37 -9.22 -9.14 -21.86
CA PRO A 37 -8.07 -9.10 -20.99
C PRO A 37 -7.04 -10.17 -21.37
N VAL A 38 -5.75 -9.83 -21.33
CA VAL A 38 -4.65 -10.77 -21.55
C VAL A 38 -3.67 -10.77 -20.37
N PRO A 39 -3.11 -11.92 -19.97
CA PRO A 39 -2.06 -11.97 -18.97
C PRO A 39 -0.86 -11.13 -19.40
N TYR A 40 -0.35 -10.32 -18.47
CA TYR A 40 0.78 -9.40 -18.71
C TYR A 40 2.02 -9.79 -17.91
N PHE A 41 1.85 -10.05 -16.61
CA PHE A 41 2.94 -10.34 -15.69
C PHE A 41 2.42 -11.09 -14.46
N ALA A 42 3.17 -12.04 -13.93
CA ALA A 42 2.81 -12.72 -12.69
C ALA A 42 3.87 -12.48 -11.61
N TRP A 43 3.42 -12.05 -10.44
CA TRP A 43 4.24 -12.03 -9.24
C TRP A 43 4.45 -13.45 -8.73
N CYS A 44 5.67 -13.79 -8.33
CA CYS A 44 5.97 -15.11 -7.77
C CYS A 44 6.71 -14.95 -6.45
N PHE A 45 6.12 -15.48 -5.38
CA PHE A 45 6.66 -15.51 -4.03
C PHE A 45 7.18 -16.92 -3.67
N GLY A 46 7.38 -17.79 -4.66
CA GLY A 46 7.86 -19.15 -4.47
C GLY A 46 6.92 -19.97 -3.60
N THR A 47 7.47 -20.58 -2.54
CA THR A 47 6.71 -21.38 -1.58
C THR A 47 5.70 -20.57 -0.77
N ASP A 48 5.84 -19.24 -0.74
CA ASP A 48 4.93 -18.36 -0.01
C ASP A 48 3.73 -17.92 -0.86
N ASN A 49 3.60 -18.38 -2.11
CA ASN A 49 2.40 -18.12 -2.90
C ASN A 49 1.14 -18.59 -2.14
N ASN A 50 0.11 -17.73 -2.12
CA ASN A 50 -1.19 -18.13 -1.58
C ASN A 50 -1.78 -19.26 -2.44
N SER A 51 -2.26 -20.32 -1.81
CA SER A 51 -2.95 -21.42 -2.50
C SER A 51 -4.41 -21.05 -2.83
N GLU A 52 -5.02 -21.81 -3.74
CA GLU A 52 -6.45 -21.66 -4.08
C GLU A 52 -7.35 -21.88 -2.86
N GLU A 53 -6.97 -22.80 -1.97
CA GLU A 53 -7.68 -23.07 -0.72
C GLU A 53 -7.61 -21.88 0.23
N GLN A 54 -6.44 -21.23 0.36
CA GLN A 54 -6.29 -20.03 1.18
C GLN A 54 -7.17 -18.89 0.66
N ILE A 55 -7.17 -18.66 -0.65
CA ILE A 55 -7.98 -17.64 -1.31
C ILE A 55 -9.47 -17.95 -1.12
N SER A 56 -9.89 -19.19 -1.37
CA SER A 56 -11.29 -19.63 -1.24
C SER A 56 -11.79 -19.50 0.20
N ARG A 57 -10.98 -19.91 1.18
CA ARG A 57 -11.28 -19.75 2.61
C ARG A 57 -11.49 -18.27 2.97
N LEU A 58 -10.61 -17.39 2.51
CA LEU A 58 -10.76 -15.96 2.76
C LEU A 58 -12.07 -15.42 2.15
N LEU A 59 -12.37 -15.75 0.90
CA LEU A 59 -13.61 -15.31 0.24
C LEU A 59 -14.85 -15.80 0.96
N GLN A 60 -14.83 -17.03 1.49
CA GLN A 60 -15.90 -17.55 2.33
C GLN A 60 -16.04 -16.75 3.62
N GLU A 61 -14.94 -16.49 4.34
CA GLU A 61 -14.96 -15.69 5.57
C GLU A 61 -15.53 -14.28 5.28
N ILE A 62 -15.12 -13.63 4.19
CA ILE A 62 -15.67 -12.32 3.75
C ILE A 62 -17.18 -12.39 3.51
N ARG A 63 -17.67 -13.41 2.78
CA ARG A 63 -19.10 -13.56 2.48
C ARG A 63 -19.95 -13.82 3.73
N THR A 64 -19.39 -14.47 4.75
CA THR A 64 -20.08 -14.76 6.01
C THR A 64 -20.13 -13.58 6.98
N LEU A 65 -19.29 -12.56 6.78
CA LEU A 65 -19.34 -11.33 7.56
C LEU A 65 -20.46 -10.45 7.01
N GLU A 66 -21.43 -10.07 7.84
CA GLU A 66 -22.54 -9.22 7.40
C GLU A 66 -22.05 -7.88 6.80
N PRO A 67 -22.65 -7.41 5.69
CA PRO A 67 -22.23 -6.19 4.99
C PRO A 67 -22.38 -4.89 5.80
N MET A 68 -23.02 -4.93 6.98
CA MET A 68 -23.38 -3.72 7.76
C MET A 68 -22.33 -3.21 8.76
N SER A 69 -21.15 -3.82 8.88
CA SER A 69 -20.21 -3.39 9.93
C SER A 69 -19.21 -2.28 9.53
N GLY A 70 -19.23 -1.76 8.29
CA GLY A 70 -18.35 -0.65 7.88
C GLY A 70 -16.85 -0.96 7.99
N ARG A 71 -16.49 -2.24 8.10
CA ARG A 71 -15.15 -2.67 8.45
C ARG A 71 -14.24 -2.71 7.21
N LEU A 72 -13.71 -1.55 6.82
CA LEU A 72 -12.50 -1.45 6.01
C LEU A 72 -11.35 -2.04 6.84
N MET A 73 -11.01 -3.30 6.59
CA MET A 73 -10.00 -3.99 7.39
C MET A 73 -8.71 -4.14 6.61
N HIS A 74 -7.62 -3.72 7.26
CA HIS A 74 -6.30 -3.61 6.68
C HIS A 74 -5.72 -5.01 6.39
N PRO A 75 -4.96 -5.19 5.29
CA PRO A 75 -4.37 -6.48 4.90
C PRO A 75 -3.62 -7.20 6.01
N MET A 76 -2.98 -6.44 6.89
CA MET A 76 -2.28 -6.91 8.08
C MET A 76 -3.14 -7.74 9.04
N GLN A 77 -4.48 -7.76 8.93
CA GLN A 77 -5.35 -8.63 9.75
C GLN A 77 -5.50 -10.05 9.16
N GLY A 78 -5.39 -10.19 7.83
CA GLY A 78 -5.56 -11.48 7.13
C GLY A 78 -4.27 -12.12 6.62
N VAL A 79 -3.12 -11.44 6.76
CA VAL A 79 -1.84 -11.84 6.17
C VAL A 79 -0.74 -12.01 7.22
N GLY A 80 0.01 -13.12 7.13
CA GLY A 80 1.18 -13.42 7.98
C GLY A 80 1.03 -14.71 8.82
N PRO A 81 2.02 -15.01 9.70
CA PRO A 81 1.99 -16.20 10.55
C PRO A 81 0.68 -16.38 11.32
N GLY A 82 0.10 -17.57 11.22
CA GLY A 82 -1.17 -17.92 11.88
C GLY A 82 -2.43 -17.33 11.23
N LYS A 83 -2.31 -16.63 10.10
CA LYS A 83 -3.44 -16.03 9.36
C LYS A 83 -3.73 -16.80 8.07
N ILE A 84 -4.75 -16.37 7.33
CA ILE A 84 -5.25 -17.10 6.16
C ILE A 84 -4.26 -17.02 5.00
N LEU A 85 -3.76 -15.82 4.71
CA LEU A 85 -2.86 -15.56 3.59
C LEU A 85 -1.40 -15.47 4.04
N ASN A 86 -0.50 -15.89 3.17
CA ASN A 86 0.94 -15.73 3.34
C ASN A 86 1.38 -14.31 2.97
N HIS A 87 0.80 -13.76 1.89
CA HIS A 87 1.05 -12.40 1.42
C HIS A 87 -0.21 -11.72 0.91
N HIS A 88 -0.14 -10.40 0.77
CA HIS A 88 -1.08 -9.63 -0.04
C HIS A 88 -0.38 -8.47 -0.75
N ILE A 89 -0.55 -8.39 -2.06
CA ILE A 89 -0.11 -7.25 -2.86
C ILE A 89 -1.13 -6.12 -2.67
N MET A 90 -0.74 -5.12 -1.88
CA MET A 90 -1.57 -3.97 -1.55
C MET A 90 -1.64 -2.96 -2.69
N ARG A 91 -0.50 -2.76 -3.36
CA ARG A 91 -0.36 -1.79 -4.45
C ARG A 91 0.58 -2.33 -5.51
N VAL A 92 0.29 -2.05 -6.77
CA VAL A 92 1.23 -2.20 -7.88
C VAL A 92 1.31 -0.92 -8.67
N SER A 93 2.47 -0.67 -9.25
CA SER A 93 2.70 0.42 -10.19
C SER A 93 3.87 0.07 -11.10
N GLU A 94 3.92 0.66 -12.29
CA GLU A 94 4.98 0.37 -13.24
C GLU A 94 5.39 1.63 -14.01
N THR A 95 6.71 1.82 -14.14
CA THR A 95 7.33 2.82 -15.00
C THR A 95 8.04 2.12 -16.17
N PRO A 96 8.57 2.82 -17.17
CA PRO A 96 9.37 2.18 -18.22
C PRO A 96 10.56 1.37 -17.69
N ARG A 97 11.17 1.75 -16.55
CA ARG A 97 12.32 1.05 -15.95
C ARG A 97 11.94 0.12 -14.80
N PHE A 98 11.02 0.52 -13.92
CA PHE A 98 10.75 -0.21 -12.69
C PHE A 98 9.35 -0.80 -12.66
N ARG A 99 9.22 -2.00 -12.10
CA ARG A 99 7.93 -2.54 -11.64
C ARG A 99 7.94 -2.60 -10.12
N ILE A 100 6.94 -2.02 -9.49
CA ILE A 100 6.90 -1.80 -8.05
C ILE A 100 5.65 -2.45 -7.48
N ALA A 101 5.80 -3.15 -6.37
CA ALA A 101 4.70 -3.61 -5.53
C ALA A 101 4.92 -3.21 -4.07
N LEU A 102 3.84 -2.88 -3.38
CA LEU A 102 3.77 -2.83 -1.94
C LEU A 102 3.10 -4.12 -1.46
N VAL A 103 3.79 -4.91 -0.66
CA VAL A 103 3.38 -6.25 -0.27
C VAL A 103 3.37 -6.34 1.26
N GLU A 104 2.24 -6.76 1.81
CA GLU A 104 2.17 -7.25 3.19
C GLU A 104 2.61 -8.72 3.19
N HIS A 105 3.65 -9.06 3.95
CA HIS A 105 4.19 -10.42 4.07
C HIS A 105 4.85 -10.60 5.43
N ASN A 106 4.54 -11.70 6.12
CA ASN A 106 5.09 -11.99 7.44
C ASN A 106 4.94 -10.86 8.47
N ASN A 107 3.75 -10.24 8.53
CA ASN A 107 3.45 -9.09 9.39
C ASN A 107 4.34 -7.86 9.13
N GLN A 108 4.92 -7.76 7.94
CA GLN A 108 5.77 -6.64 7.54
C GLN A 108 5.34 -6.13 6.18
N LEU A 109 5.28 -4.81 6.08
CA LEU A 109 5.12 -4.13 4.81
C LEU A 109 6.48 -4.08 4.10
N LYS A 110 6.50 -4.47 2.83
CA LYS A 110 7.69 -4.53 1.99
C LYS A 110 7.43 -3.86 0.65
N HIS A 111 8.39 -3.09 0.17
CA HIS A 111 8.49 -2.72 -1.25
C HIS A 111 9.22 -3.83 -1.98
N VAL A 112 8.66 -4.24 -3.11
CA VAL A 112 9.31 -5.09 -4.10
C VAL A 112 9.50 -4.26 -5.36
N VAL A 113 10.75 -4.03 -5.77
CA VAL A 113 11.11 -3.24 -6.95
C VAL A 113 11.91 -4.12 -7.90
N ILE A 114 11.36 -4.37 -9.08
CA ILE A 114 12.04 -5.05 -10.18
C ILE A 114 12.58 -3.97 -11.12
N ASP A 115 13.90 -3.87 -11.24
CA ASP A 115 14.56 -3.07 -12.28
C ASP A 115 14.59 -3.88 -13.58
N LYS A 116 13.78 -3.48 -14.56
CA LYS A 116 13.68 -4.14 -15.87
C LYS A 116 14.90 -3.92 -16.76
N LYS A 117 15.73 -2.91 -16.45
CA LYS A 117 16.97 -2.63 -17.18
C LYS A 117 18.11 -3.49 -16.65
N GLU A 118 18.19 -3.66 -15.34
CA GLU A 118 19.26 -4.44 -14.68
C GLU A 118 18.88 -5.90 -14.40
N GLU A 119 17.62 -6.26 -14.61
CA GLU A 119 17.06 -7.59 -14.29
C GLU A 119 17.24 -7.99 -12.81
N LYS A 120 17.21 -6.99 -11.92
CA LYS A 120 17.37 -7.17 -10.47
C LYS A 120 16.08 -6.93 -9.73
N THR A 121 15.88 -7.70 -8.66
CA THR A 121 14.79 -7.49 -7.71
C THR A 121 15.35 -7.00 -6.39
N HIS A 122 14.81 -5.89 -5.92
CA HIS A 122 15.11 -5.29 -4.62
C HIS A 122 13.90 -5.44 -3.72
N VAL A 123 14.12 -5.92 -2.50
CA VAL A 123 13.07 -6.05 -1.48
C VAL A 123 13.54 -5.32 -0.24
N PHE A 124 12.75 -4.35 0.24
CA PHE A 124 13.11 -3.51 1.38
C PHE A 124 11.86 -3.01 2.11
N HIS A 125 12.03 -2.54 3.34
CA HIS A 125 10.92 -2.02 4.16
C HIS A 125 10.71 -0.51 4.02
N THR A 126 11.81 0.24 3.88
CA THR A 126 11.81 1.69 3.82
C THR A 126 12.86 2.18 2.84
N PHE A 127 12.60 3.31 2.20
CA PHE A 127 13.62 4.04 1.46
C PHE A 127 14.72 4.54 2.40
N LYS A 128 15.85 4.98 1.86
CA LYS A 128 17.00 5.48 2.65
C LYS A 128 16.62 6.70 3.51
N GLU A 129 15.70 7.50 3.00
CA GLU A 129 15.07 8.65 3.65
C GLU A 129 14.12 8.23 4.78
N GLY A 130 13.90 6.92 4.95
CA GLY A 130 13.06 6.33 5.98
C GLY A 130 11.57 6.47 5.72
N VAL A 131 11.18 6.75 4.47
CA VAL A 131 9.78 6.84 4.03
C VAL A 131 9.30 5.51 3.45
N VAL A 132 7.98 5.30 3.46
CA VAL A 132 7.30 4.19 2.79
C VAL A 132 6.32 4.78 1.79
N LEU A 133 6.34 4.33 0.54
CA LEU A 133 5.28 4.67 -0.41
C LEU A 133 3.98 3.95 0.00
N PRO A 134 2.92 4.66 0.43
CA PRO A 134 1.72 4.06 1.05
C PRO A 134 0.77 3.42 0.02
N GLY A 135 -0.44 3.02 0.38
CA GLY A 135 -1.42 2.55 -0.64
C GLY A 135 -1.89 3.65 -1.60
N SER A 136 -1.80 4.92 -1.19
CA SER A 136 -2.42 6.08 -1.84
C SER A 136 -1.53 6.86 -2.82
N PHE A 137 -0.24 6.54 -2.97
CA PHE A 137 0.62 7.33 -3.85
C PHE A 137 0.22 7.19 -5.32
N TYR A 138 0.44 8.29 -6.04
CA TYR A 138 0.48 8.30 -7.49
C TYR A 138 1.94 8.13 -7.94
N LEU A 139 2.21 7.08 -8.71
CA LEU A 139 3.53 6.86 -9.29
C LEU A 139 3.57 7.38 -10.72
N ASN A 140 4.62 8.11 -11.04
CA ASN A 140 5.02 8.45 -12.39
C ASN A 140 6.41 7.88 -12.69
N HIS A 141 6.94 8.15 -13.89
CA HIS A 141 8.20 7.59 -14.37
C HIS A 141 9.41 7.94 -13.49
N ASP A 142 9.45 9.16 -12.96
CA ASP A 142 10.58 9.72 -12.21
C ASP A 142 10.20 10.27 -10.84
N PHE A 143 8.90 10.29 -10.50
CA PHE A 143 8.41 10.77 -9.21
C PHE A 143 7.28 9.93 -8.62
N ALA A 144 7.16 9.97 -7.30
CA ALA A 144 5.96 9.59 -6.57
C ALA A 144 5.34 10.84 -5.94
N ILE A 145 4.01 10.95 -6.05
CA ILE A 145 3.23 12.02 -5.44
C ILE A 145 2.37 11.42 -4.34
N ASP A 146 2.40 12.04 -3.18
CA ASP A 146 1.45 11.80 -2.10
C ASP A 146 0.91 13.14 -1.60
N PHE A 147 -0.18 13.10 -0.86
CA PHE A 147 -0.72 14.27 -0.19
C PHE A 147 -0.30 14.21 1.27
N TYR A 148 0.19 15.31 1.82
CA TYR A 148 0.35 15.46 3.25
C TYR A 148 -1.00 15.91 3.83
N PRO A 149 -1.72 15.06 4.57
CA PRO A 149 -3.03 15.39 5.09
C PRO A 149 -2.92 16.07 6.46
N GLY A 150 -1.78 16.68 6.83
CA GLY A 150 -1.57 17.25 8.16
C GLY A 150 -1.28 16.21 9.27
N MET A 151 -1.77 14.99 9.11
CA MET A 151 -1.79 13.96 10.16
C MET A 151 -0.64 12.93 10.09
N HIS A 152 0.49 13.26 9.46
CA HIS A 152 1.59 12.31 9.19
C HIS A 152 2.86 12.59 9.98
N HIS A 153 2.71 12.77 11.30
CA HIS A 153 3.83 12.60 12.23
C HIS A 153 3.88 11.14 12.74
N ASN A 154 5.09 10.59 12.79
CA ASN A 154 5.43 9.35 13.47
C ASN A 154 6.33 9.70 14.66
N PRO A 155 6.07 9.19 15.88
CA PRO A 155 5.01 8.25 16.23
C PRO A 155 3.60 8.82 16.10
N VAL A 156 2.64 7.93 15.83
CA VAL A 156 1.21 8.25 15.87
C VAL A 156 0.93 8.83 17.27
N SER A 157 0.66 10.13 17.36
CA SER A 157 0.31 10.76 18.63
C SER A 157 -0.87 10.04 19.28
N GLU A 158 -0.97 10.09 20.61
CA GLU A 158 -2.09 9.48 21.34
C GLU A 158 -3.44 10.00 20.81
N GLU A 159 -3.52 11.31 20.56
CA GLU A 159 -4.67 11.96 19.89
C GLU A 159 -4.99 11.34 18.52
N ARG A 160 -3.98 11.01 17.70
CA ARG A 160 -4.19 10.34 16.40
C ARG A 160 -4.67 8.90 16.59
N ARG A 161 -4.16 8.17 17.60
CA ARG A 161 -4.67 6.83 17.92
C ARG A 161 -6.14 6.90 18.33
N GLU A 162 -6.50 7.84 19.20
CA GLU A 162 -7.89 8.07 19.64
C GLU A 162 -8.80 8.45 18.47
N ARG A 163 -8.38 9.40 17.63
CA ARG A 163 -9.15 9.81 16.45
C ARG A 163 -9.30 8.67 15.45
N PHE A 164 -8.26 7.86 15.23
CA PHE A 164 -8.37 6.69 14.36
C PHE A 164 -9.31 5.63 14.95
N LYS A 165 -9.22 5.36 16.26
CA LYS A 165 -10.12 4.45 16.97
C LYS A 165 -11.57 4.93 16.97
N SER A 166 -11.85 6.23 16.91
CA SER A 166 -13.23 6.70 16.81
C SER A 166 -13.88 6.32 15.48
N TYR A 167 -13.11 6.28 14.38
CA TYR A 167 -13.54 5.78 13.08
C TYR A 167 -13.48 4.24 12.99
N TYR A 168 -12.49 3.63 13.66
CA TYR A 168 -12.22 2.18 13.62
C TYR A 168 -12.04 1.59 15.03
N PRO A 169 -13.12 1.45 15.82
CA PRO A 169 -13.01 1.05 17.23
C PRO A 169 -12.40 -0.33 17.45
N GLU A 170 -12.50 -1.21 16.46
CA GLU A 170 -11.97 -2.58 16.51
C GLU A 170 -10.54 -2.70 15.96
N PHE A 171 -9.87 -1.60 15.61
CA PHE A 171 -8.50 -1.67 15.10
C PHE A 171 -7.53 -2.08 16.23
N PRO A 172 -6.78 -3.19 16.08
CA PRO A 172 -5.89 -3.68 17.11
C PRO A 172 -4.76 -2.71 17.45
N ASP A 173 -4.46 -2.54 18.73
CA ASP A 173 -3.50 -1.55 19.22
C ASP A 173 -2.08 -1.81 18.71
N GLU A 174 -1.71 -3.08 18.63
CA GLU A 174 -0.42 -3.56 18.15
C GLU A 174 -0.16 -3.24 16.67
N LEU A 175 -1.19 -2.80 15.92
CA LEU A 175 -1.09 -2.47 14.52
C LEU A 175 -0.85 -0.97 14.27
N PHE A 176 -1.03 -0.09 15.27
CA PHE A 176 -0.80 1.35 15.11
C PHE A 176 0.65 1.68 14.78
N ASP A 177 1.60 0.98 15.40
CA ASP A 177 3.03 1.21 15.17
C ASP A 177 3.49 0.70 13.80
N ARG A 178 2.62 -0.03 13.10
CA ARG A 178 2.85 -0.50 11.73
C ARG A 178 2.31 0.46 10.68
N LEU A 179 1.60 1.51 11.08
CA LEU A 179 1.19 2.59 10.18
C LEU A 179 2.42 3.41 9.83
N SER A 180 3.07 3.04 8.73
CA SER A 180 4.24 3.74 8.20
C SER A 180 3.91 5.19 7.84
N SER A 181 4.85 6.11 8.08
CA SER A 181 4.74 7.47 7.55
C SER A 181 5.20 7.52 6.11
N SER A 182 4.35 8.03 5.23
CA SER A 182 4.72 8.37 3.86
C SER A 182 5.47 9.69 3.76
N PHE A 183 5.51 10.45 4.85
CA PHE A 183 6.14 11.76 4.93
C PHE A 183 7.07 11.89 6.13
N LYS A 184 8.23 12.53 5.94
CA LYS A 184 9.22 12.80 6.99
C LYS A 184 9.69 14.25 6.90
N PRO A 185 9.14 15.18 7.70
CA PRO A 185 9.53 16.59 7.61
C PRO A 185 11.01 16.82 7.96
N GLU A 186 11.67 15.87 8.61
CA GLU A 186 13.09 15.95 8.97
C GLU A 186 14.00 15.97 7.74
N ILE A 187 13.56 15.41 6.61
CA ILE A 187 14.34 15.36 5.37
C ILE A 187 14.21 16.64 4.53
N LEU A 188 13.30 17.53 4.92
CA LEU A 188 13.05 18.78 4.20
C LEU A 188 14.14 19.81 4.46
N SER A 189 14.30 20.73 3.50
CA SER A 189 15.12 21.92 3.70
C SER A 189 14.52 22.83 4.76
N ASP A 190 15.32 23.73 5.34
CA ASP A 190 14.82 24.71 6.32
C ASP A 190 13.74 25.63 5.73
N ALA A 191 13.84 25.94 4.43
CA ALA A 191 12.84 26.74 3.72
C ALA A 191 11.51 25.98 3.62
N ASP A 192 11.54 24.70 3.23
CA ASP A 192 10.32 23.87 3.11
C ASP A 192 9.68 23.59 4.48
N ARG A 193 10.50 23.36 5.51
CA ARG A 193 10.00 23.23 6.90
C ARG A 193 9.27 24.49 7.36
N LYS A 194 9.76 25.67 6.97
CA LYS A 194 9.08 26.93 7.29
C LYS A 194 7.72 27.04 6.61
N ILE A 195 7.55 26.49 5.40
CA ILE A 195 6.23 26.44 4.74
C ILE A 195 5.27 25.59 5.57
N LEU A 196 5.69 24.38 5.97
CA LEU A 196 4.87 23.51 6.81
C LEU A 196 4.49 24.16 8.15
N ASN A 197 5.44 24.80 8.82
CA ASN A 197 5.20 25.38 10.14
C ASN A 197 4.22 26.58 10.11
N ASN A 198 4.02 27.19 8.95
CA ASN A 198 3.07 28.30 8.76
C ASN A 198 1.76 27.84 8.09
N HIS A 199 1.63 26.54 7.79
CA HIS A 199 0.46 25.98 7.14
C HIS A 199 -0.68 25.81 8.15
N ASP A 200 -1.85 26.34 7.84
CA ASP A 200 -3.07 26.11 8.61
C ASP A 200 -3.95 25.09 7.90
N GLU A 201 -3.98 23.87 8.42
CA GLU A 201 -4.75 22.74 7.86
C GLU A 201 -6.25 23.03 7.68
N MET A 202 -6.79 24.04 8.38
CA MET A 202 -8.20 24.41 8.31
C MET A 202 -8.52 25.45 7.22
N SER A 203 -7.53 26.22 6.77
CA SER A 203 -7.74 27.33 5.83
C SER A 203 -6.90 27.25 4.55
N ASP A 204 -5.81 26.50 4.57
CA ASP A 204 -4.92 26.33 3.43
C ASP A 204 -5.23 25.04 2.63
N ASN A 205 -4.74 24.98 1.39
CA ASN A 205 -4.81 23.77 0.56
C ASN A 205 -3.87 22.66 1.07
N PRO A 206 -4.21 21.37 0.91
CA PRO A 206 -3.33 20.28 1.28
C PRO A 206 -1.95 20.39 0.65
N VAL A 207 -0.90 20.09 1.42
CA VAL A 207 0.47 20.09 0.91
C VAL A 207 0.70 18.87 0.03
N LEU A 208 1.16 19.12 -1.19
CA LEU A 208 1.58 18.07 -2.11
C LEU A 208 3.02 17.68 -1.82
N VAL A 209 3.27 16.39 -1.60
CA VAL A 209 4.62 15.84 -1.39
C VAL A 209 5.05 15.13 -2.66
N VAL A 210 6.18 15.58 -3.22
CA VAL A 210 6.73 15.00 -4.45
C VAL A 210 8.11 14.40 -4.15
N TYR A 211 8.21 13.08 -4.25
CA TYR A 211 9.46 12.34 -4.15
C TYR A 211 10.01 12.11 -5.55
N LYS A 212 11.18 12.70 -5.85
CA LYS A 212 11.91 12.39 -7.09
C LYS A 212 12.85 11.21 -6.85
N PHE A 213 12.76 10.19 -7.69
CA PHE A 213 13.69 9.06 -7.62
C PHE A 213 15.07 9.50 -8.12
N ARG A 214 16.11 9.19 -7.34
CA ARG A 214 17.50 9.37 -7.77
C ARG A 214 17.92 8.13 -8.56
N GLU A 215 18.58 8.35 -9.70
CA GLU A 215 19.17 7.28 -10.51
C GLU A 215 20.40 6.66 -9.85
#